data_AF-A0A8T4J9K7-F1
#
_entry.id   AF-A0A8T4J9K7-F1
#
_cell.length_a   1.000
_cell.length_b   1.000
_cell.length_c   1.000
_cell.angle_alpha   90.00
_cell.angle_beta   90.00
_cell.angle_gamma   90.00
#
_symmetry.space_group_name_H-M   'P 1'
#
loop_
_entity.id
_entity.type
_entity.pdbx_description
1 polymer ?
#
loop_
_entity_poly.entity_id
_entity_poly.type
_entity_poly.pdbx_seq_one_letter_code
_entity_poly.pdbx_strand_id
1 'polypeptide(L)'
;GYRFSSKWWEEWPLTAEKYAKWLSVSQGQVVNVYIDFETFGEHHWEDSKIFHFLKAMPWFVDREPHAQFVLPSEAVERHEPVARLPVQWAISWADMERDVSAWLRNKMQFESFERVKNMREKVLATKNPNIIKEWRHLQTSDHLYYMCDKWWQEGDIHKYFSYYDTPKAAYHNYNRALNELEKKI
;
A
#
# COMPACT_ATOMS: atom_id res chain seq x y z
N GLY A 1 -6.53 10.91 -2.92
CA GLY A 1 -5.99 10.86 -1.55
C GLY A 1 -5.56 12.24 -1.08
N TYR A 2 -4.30 12.62 -1.29
CA TYR A 2 -3.65 13.74 -0.60
C TYR A 2 -4.28 15.13 -0.73
N ARG A 3 -4.83 15.50 -1.89
CA ARG A 3 -5.27 16.88 -2.16
C ARG A 3 -6.71 17.22 -1.75
N PHE A 4 -7.48 16.26 -1.24
CA PHE A 4 -8.91 16.44 -1.00
C PHE A 4 -9.21 17.64 -0.07
N SER A 5 -8.47 17.74 1.04
CA SER A 5 -8.61 18.84 2.02
C SER A 5 -7.62 20.00 1.79
N SER A 6 -6.87 20.01 0.69
CA SER A 6 -5.82 21.01 0.44
C SER A 6 -6.40 22.33 -0.08
N LYS A 7 -6.77 23.24 0.83
CA LYS A 7 -7.35 24.57 0.50
C LYS A 7 -6.46 25.47 -0.35
N TRP A 8 -5.15 25.19 -0.40
CA TRP A 8 -4.18 25.93 -1.20
C TRP A 8 -4.12 25.46 -2.66
N TRP A 9 -4.74 24.32 -3.00
CA TRP A 9 -4.75 23.79 -4.35
C TRP A 9 -5.83 24.48 -5.18
N GLU A 10 -5.50 24.90 -6.40
CA GLU A 10 -6.40 25.67 -7.28
C GLU A 10 -7.72 24.97 -7.61
N GLU A 11 -7.75 23.64 -7.60
CA GLU A 11 -8.96 22.87 -7.84
C GLU A 11 -9.78 22.60 -6.58
N TRP A 12 -9.37 23.14 -5.43
CA TRP A 12 -10.15 23.03 -4.19
C TRP A 12 -11.39 23.95 -4.24
N PRO A 13 -12.57 23.49 -3.78
CA PRO A 13 -12.83 22.15 -3.24
C PRO A 13 -12.95 21.09 -4.34
N LEU A 14 -12.47 19.88 -4.03
CA LEU A 14 -12.69 18.72 -4.89
C LEU A 14 -14.11 18.17 -4.66
N THR A 15 -14.99 18.36 -5.63
CA THR A 15 -16.37 17.83 -5.59
C THR A 15 -16.48 16.51 -6.35
N ALA A 16 -17.49 15.70 -5.99
CA ALA A 16 -17.75 14.44 -6.68
C ALA A 16 -18.09 14.66 -8.16
N GLU A 17 -18.83 15.73 -8.48
CA GLU A 17 -19.12 16.15 -9.86
C GLU A 17 -17.85 16.43 -10.66
N LYS A 18 -16.97 17.28 -10.12
CA LYS A 18 -15.71 17.65 -10.76
C LYS A 18 -14.85 16.40 -11.00
N TYR A 19 -14.74 15.54 -9.99
CA TYR A 19 -13.93 14.34 -10.09
C TYR A 19 -14.52 13.32 -11.08
N ALA A 20 -15.82 13.07 -11.04
CA ALA A 20 -16.51 12.23 -12.02
C ALA A 20 -16.29 12.74 -13.45
N LYS A 21 -16.33 14.07 -13.66
CA LYS A 21 -16.07 14.65 -14.97
C LYS A 21 -14.65 14.34 -15.44
N TRP A 22 -13.64 14.52 -14.59
CA TRP A 22 -12.25 14.19 -14.91
C TRP A 22 -12.05 12.72 -15.26
N LEU A 23 -12.70 11.81 -14.51
CA LEU A 23 -12.66 10.38 -14.80
C LEU A 23 -13.30 10.09 -16.17
N SER A 24 -14.44 10.70 -16.49
CA SER A 24 -15.17 10.44 -17.74
C SER A 24 -14.42 10.86 -19.01
N VAL A 25 -13.53 11.85 -18.91
CA VAL A 25 -12.72 12.33 -20.04
C VAL A 25 -11.32 11.71 -20.06
N SER A 26 -11.01 10.83 -19.11
CA SER A 26 -9.74 10.11 -19.07
C SER A 26 -9.68 9.10 -20.22
N GLN A 27 -8.50 8.96 -20.81
CA GLN A 27 -8.29 8.02 -21.91
C GLN A 27 -8.15 6.58 -21.39
N GLY A 28 -8.61 5.63 -22.21
CA GLY A 28 -8.51 4.19 -21.91
C GLY A 28 -9.87 3.57 -21.62
N GLN A 29 -9.85 2.25 -21.41
CA GLN A 29 -11.07 1.47 -21.13
C GLN A 29 -11.38 1.38 -19.63
N VAL A 30 -10.36 1.54 -18.78
CA VAL A 30 -10.46 1.39 -17.33
C VAL A 30 -9.62 2.48 -16.65
N VAL A 31 -10.21 3.20 -15.70
CA VAL A 31 -9.48 4.08 -14.78
C VAL A 31 -9.37 3.38 -13.43
N ASN A 32 -8.16 2.98 -13.06
CA ASN A 32 -7.90 2.37 -11.75
C ASN A 32 -7.49 3.45 -10.75
N VAL A 33 -8.20 3.51 -9.62
CA VAL A 33 -7.92 4.45 -8.52
C VAL A 33 -7.58 3.63 -7.27
N TYR A 34 -6.28 3.51 -6.98
CA TYR A 34 -5.76 2.85 -5.79
C TYR A 34 -5.43 3.88 -4.71
N ILE A 35 -6.05 3.72 -3.55
CA ILE A 35 -5.97 4.63 -2.42
C ILE A 35 -6.07 3.77 -1.15
N ASP A 36 -5.25 4.05 -0.14
CA ASP A 36 -5.33 3.39 1.16
C ASP A 36 -6.65 3.73 1.86
N PHE A 37 -7.25 2.75 2.55
CA PHE A 37 -8.55 2.93 3.20
C PHE A 37 -8.52 4.02 4.28
N GLU A 38 -7.38 4.16 4.95
CA GLU A 38 -7.05 5.18 5.95
C GLU A 38 -7.16 6.61 5.38
N THR A 39 -7.22 6.77 4.05
CA THR A 39 -7.60 8.04 3.43
C THR A 39 -8.94 8.57 3.94
N PHE A 40 -9.86 7.67 4.28
CA PHE A 40 -11.22 7.98 4.71
C PHE A 40 -11.36 7.83 6.23
N GLY A 41 -11.34 8.95 6.95
CA GLY A 41 -11.51 8.99 8.41
C GLY A 41 -10.22 9.20 9.20
N GLU A 42 -9.04 8.92 8.63
CA GLU A 42 -7.75 9.16 9.28
C GLU A 42 -6.96 10.30 8.60
N HIS A 43 -6.68 10.19 7.30
CA HIS A 43 -6.02 11.29 6.57
C HIS A 43 -6.98 12.46 6.27
N HIS A 44 -8.25 12.15 5.98
CA HIS A 44 -9.32 13.15 5.85
C HIS A 44 -10.44 12.80 6.81
N TRP A 45 -10.65 13.65 7.82
CA TRP A 45 -11.64 13.44 8.86
C TRP A 45 -13.05 13.70 8.34
N GLU A 46 -14.09 13.25 9.05
CA GLU A 46 -15.50 13.44 8.65
C GLU A 46 -15.85 14.92 8.36
N ASP A 47 -15.30 15.85 9.14
CA ASP A 47 -15.53 17.30 8.97
C ASP A 47 -15.03 17.85 7.63
N SER A 48 -14.07 17.17 6.98
CA SER A 48 -13.65 17.50 5.61
C SER A 48 -14.72 17.22 4.57
N LYS A 49 -15.78 16.49 4.94
CA LYS A 49 -16.86 16.01 4.08
C LYS A 49 -16.44 14.94 3.06
N ILE A 50 -15.32 14.26 3.29
CA ILE A 50 -14.86 13.16 2.45
C ILE A 50 -15.89 12.02 2.31
N PHE A 51 -16.64 11.70 3.37
CA PHE A 51 -17.70 10.69 3.29
C PHE A 51 -18.89 11.13 2.43
N HIS A 52 -19.22 12.43 2.42
CA HIS A 52 -20.24 12.96 1.52
C HIS A 52 -19.77 12.89 0.07
N PHE A 53 -18.49 13.20 -0.19
CA PHE A 53 -17.88 13.01 -1.51
C PHE A 53 -18.01 11.55 -1.97
N LEU A 54 -17.59 10.58 -1.15
CA LEU A 54 -17.69 9.15 -1.47
C LEU A 54 -19.12 8.70 -1.74
N LYS A 55 -20.08 9.15 -0.93
CA LYS A 55 -21.50 8.82 -1.10
C LYS A 55 -22.08 9.40 -2.39
N ALA A 56 -21.61 10.56 -2.83
CA ALA A 56 -22.08 11.22 -4.03
C ALA A 56 -21.42 10.67 -5.31
N MET A 57 -20.21 10.10 -5.22
CA MET A 57 -19.44 9.64 -6.38
C MET A 57 -20.21 8.71 -7.34
N PRO A 58 -20.89 7.64 -6.89
CA PRO A 58 -21.67 6.78 -7.78
C PRO A 58 -22.71 7.54 -8.60
N TRP A 59 -23.43 8.46 -7.96
CA TRP A 59 -24.49 9.23 -8.61
C TRP A 59 -23.98 10.18 -9.69
N PHE A 60 -22.79 10.78 -9.49
CA PHE A 60 -22.18 11.64 -10.50
C PHE A 60 -21.53 10.84 -11.63
N VAL A 61 -20.94 9.67 -11.34
CA VAL A 61 -20.37 8.80 -12.38
C VAL A 61 -21.46 8.26 -13.29
N ASP A 62 -22.60 7.80 -12.77
CA ASP A 62 -23.74 7.29 -13.57
C ASP A 62 -24.34 8.33 -14.53
N ARG A 63 -24.07 9.62 -14.32
CA ARG A 63 -24.53 10.70 -15.21
C ARG A 63 -23.58 10.97 -16.35
N GLU A 64 -22.34 10.50 -16.27
CA GLU A 64 -21.37 10.63 -17.34
C GLU A 64 -21.60 9.51 -18.36
N PRO A 65 -21.89 9.82 -19.64
CA PRO A 65 -22.40 8.85 -20.62
C PRO A 65 -21.43 7.71 -20.97
N HIS A 66 -20.16 7.85 -20.59
CA HIS A 66 -19.09 6.89 -20.92
C HIS A 66 -18.31 6.42 -19.68
N ALA A 67 -18.83 6.65 -18.47
CA ALA A 67 -18.22 6.20 -17.23
C ALA A 67 -19.20 5.34 -16.44
N GLN A 68 -18.67 4.30 -15.79
CA GLN A 68 -19.43 3.43 -14.89
C GLN A 68 -18.47 2.80 -13.89
N PHE A 69 -19.00 2.44 -12.71
CA PHE A 69 -18.27 1.59 -11.79
C PHE A 69 -18.34 0.13 -12.25
N VAL A 70 -17.20 -0.56 -12.17
CA VAL A 70 -17.08 -1.99 -12.46
C VAL A 70 -16.20 -2.64 -11.42
N LEU A 71 -16.46 -3.90 -11.14
CA LEU A 71 -15.55 -4.75 -10.38
C LEU A 71 -14.31 -5.06 -11.23
N PRO A 72 -13.14 -5.30 -10.59
CA PRO A 72 -11.95 -5.73 -11.31
C PRO A 72 -12.18 -7.00 -12.16
N SER A 73 -13.00 -7.94 -11.70
CA SER A 73 -13.37 -9.14 -12.47
C SER A 73 -14.17 -8.80 -13.73
N GLU A 74 -15.14 -7.89 -13.62
CA GLU A 74 -15.95 -7.45 -14.76
C GLU A 74 -15.10 -6.67 -15.77
N ALA A 75 -14.14 -5.86 -15.31
CA ALA A 75 -13.21 -5.14 -16.19
C ALA A 75 -12.38 -6.11 -17.03
N VAL A 76 -11.92 -7.21 -16.43
CA VAL A 76 -11.16 -8.27 -17.13
C VAL A 76 -12.04 -9.04 -18.12
N GLU A 77 -13.31 -9.26 -17.81
CA GLU A 77 -14.26 -9.94 -18.72
C GLU A 77 -14.69 -9.06 -19.91
N ARG A 78 -14.78 -7.74 -19.72
CA ARG A 78 -15.29 -6.79 -20.72
C ARG A 78 -14.25 -6.33 -21.74
N HIS A 79 -12.96 -6.46 -21.44
CA HIS A 79 -11.89 -5.84 -22.22
C HIS A 79 -10.77 -6.83 -22.53
N GLU A 80 -10.43 -6.90 -23.82
CA GLU A 80 -9.28 -7.69 -24.27
C GLU A 80 -7.95 -7.00 -23.89
N PRO A 81 -6.91 -7.76 -23.53
CA PRO A 81 -5.59 -7.21 -23.28
C PRO A 81 -5.03 -6.45 -24.51
N VAL A 82 -4.66 -5.19 -24.31
CA VAL A 82 -4.16 -4.33 -25.41
C VAL A 82 -2.66 -4.49 -25.68
N ALA A 83 -1.89 -4.88 -24.68
CA ALA A 83 -0.44 -5.03 -24.78
C ALA A 83 0.11 -5.90 -23.65
N ARG A 84 1.34 -6.42 -23.84
CA ARG A 84 2.13 -6.97 -22.75
C ARG A 84 2.98 -5.88 -22.13
N LEU A 85 2.96 -5.76 -20.80
CA LEU A 85 3.87 -4.91 -20.06
C LEU A 85 5.05 -5.76 -19.56
N PRO A 86 6.23 -5.71 -20.19
CA PRO A 86 7.39 -6.43 -19.69
C PRO A 86 7.90 -5.75 -18.41
N VAL A 87 7.89 -6.49 -17.30
CA VAL A 87 8.45 -6.04 -16.02
C VAL A 87 9.65 -6.91 -15.71
N GLN A 88 10.86 -6.35 -15.86
CA GLN A 88 12.12 -7.11 -15.73
C GLN A 88 12.57 -7.27 -14.29
N TRP A 89 12.26 -6.29 -13.43
CA TRP A 89 12.61 -6.29 -12.01
C TRP A 89 11.38 -6.03 -11.17
N ALA A 90 11.43 -6.43 -9.90
CA ALA A 90 10.36 -6.10 -8.97
C ALA A 90 10.20 -4.58 -8.84
N ILE A 91 8.97 -4.12 -9.00
CA ILE A 91 8.57 -2.72 -8.89
C ILE A 91 7.54 -2.56 -7.77
N SER A 92 7.37 -1.33 -7.30
CA SER A 92 6.33 -1.00 -6.33
C SER A 92 5.70 0.35 -6.62
N TRP A 93 4.58 0.61 -5.95
CA TRP A 93 3.97 1.93 -5.95
C TRP A 93 4.58 2.88 -4.90
N ALA A 94 5.55 2.44 -4.11
CA ALA A 94 6.12 3.24 -3.04
C ALA A 94 7.20 4.19 -3.56
N ASP A 95 7.33 5.33 -2.86
CA ASP A 95 8.30 6.38 -3.11
C ASP A 95 8.38 6.86 -4.58
N MET A 96 9.39 7.65 -4.91
CA MET A 96 9.59 8.18 -6.26
C MET A 96 10.28 7.17 -7.18
N GLU A 97 11.07 6.28 -6.61
CA GLU A 97 11.88 5.29 -7.33
C GLU A 97 11.04 4.14 -7.89
N ARG A 98 9.84 3.90 -7.36
CA ARG A 98 8.88 2.87 -7.81
C ARG A 98 9.49 1.46 -7.85
N ASP A 99 10.42 1.19 -6.95
CA ASP A 99 11.14 -0.08 -6.83
C ASP A 99 10.90 -0.70 -5.44
N VAL A 100 11.66 -1.75 -5.09
CA VAL A 100 11.55 -2.44 -3.80
C VAL A 100 12.36 -1.81 -2.67
N SER A 101 12.98 -0.64 -2.90
CA SER A 101 13.94 -0.07 -1.96
C SER A 101 13.33 0.46 -0.65
N ALA A 102 12.00 0.59 -0.58
CA ALA A 102 11.29 0.82 0.69
C ALA A 102 11.35 -0.40 1.64
N TRP A 103 11.62 -1.61 1.13
CA TRP A 103 11.67 -2.84 1.92
C TRP A 103 13.00 -3.59 1.82
N LEU A 104 13.79 -3.40 0.75
CA LEU A 104 14.98 -4.21 0.45
C LEU A 104 16.16 -3.36 -0.05
N ARG A 105 16.46 -2.25 0.62
CA ARG A 105 17.59 -1.38 0.27
C ARG A 105 18.81 -1.58 1.14
N ASN A 106 18.61 -1.61 2.46
CA ASN A 106 19.70 -1.63 3.41
C ASN A 106 19.99 -3.04 3.94
N LYS A 107 21.12 -3.18 4.62
CA LYS A 107 21.59 -4.47 5.14
C LYS A 107 20.63 -5.08 6.17
N MET A 108 20.06 -4.26 7.07
CA MET A 108 19.12 -4.72 8.10
C MET A 108 17.87 -5.35 7.48
N GLN A 109 17.31 -4.70 6.47
CA GLN A 109 16.18 -5.17 5.68
C GLN A 109 16.52 -6.48 4.97
N PHE A 110 17.62 -6.50 4.23
CA PHE A 110 18.01 -7.66 3.43
C PHE A 110 18.30 -8.90 4.30
N GLU A 111 19.06 -8.73 5.39
CA GLU A 111 19.35 -9.83 6.33
C GLU A 111 18.08 -10.36 6.99
N SER A 112 17.18 -9.47 7.41
CA SER A 112 15.89 -9.83 8.02
C SER A 112 14.99 -10.61 7.05
N PHE A 113 14.92 -10.16 5.79
CA PHE A 113 14.16 -10.81 4.72
C PHE A 113 14.71 -12.21 4.40
N GLU A 114 16.02 -12.33 4.16
CA GLU A 114 16.65 -13.62 3.87
C GLU A 114 16.43 -14.60 5.02
N ARG A 115 16.54 -14.12 6.27
CA ARG A 115 16.38 -14.94 7.46
C ARG A 115 14.97 -15.52 7.57
N VAL A 116 13.92 -14.69 7.50
CA VAL A 116 12.53 -15.19 7.60
C VAL A 116 12.17 -16.10 6.41
N LYS A 117 12.67 -15.79 5.21
CA LYS A 117 12.48 -16.60 4.00
C LYS A 117 13.08 -18.00 4.16
N ASN A 118 14.31 -18.07 4.67
CA ASN A 118 15.05 -19.33 4.82
C ASN A 118 14.55 -20.24 5.94
N MET A 119 13.65 -19.75 6.82
CA MET A 119 12.97 -20.59 7.83
C MET A 119 11.89 -21.51 7.25
N ARG A 120 11.41 -21.26 6.02
CA ARG A 120 10.22 -21.90 5.44
C ARG A 120 10.22 -23.42 5.59
N GLU A 121 11.29 -24.09 5.18
CA GLU A 121 11.33 -25.56 5.16
C GLU A 121 11.25 -26.14 6.58
N LYS A 122 12.03 -25.60 7.52
CA LYS A 122 12.02 -26.02 8.93
C LYS A 122 10.67 -25.76 9.58
N VAL A 123 10.10 -24.58 9.39
CA VAL A 123 8.77 -24.22 9.90
C VAL A 123 7.70 -25.18 9.39
N LEU A 124 7.68 -25.49 8.09
CA LEU A 124 6.68 -26.40 7.51
C LEU A 124 6.88 -27.85 7.97
N ALA A 125 8.13 -28.27 8.21
CA ALA A 125 8.44 -29.61 8.72
C ALA A 125 7.87 -29.86 10.13
N THR A 126 7.70 -28.81 10.95
CA THR A 126 7.08 -28.94 12.28
C THR A 126 5.64 -29.44 12.23
N LYS A 127 4.92 -29.22 11.11
CA LYS A 127 3.47 -29.44 10.97
C LYS A 127 2.63 -28.79 12.09
N ASN A 128 3.20 -27.86 12.84
CA ASN A 128 2.55 -27.21 13.95
C ASN A 128 1.83 -25.94 13.46
N PRO A 129 0.49 -25.88 13.49
CA PRO A 129 -0.26 -24.75 12.94
C PRO A 129 0.07 -23.42 13.65
N ASN A 130 0.46 -23.45 14.93
CA ASN A 130 0.83 -22.24 15.67
C ASN A 130 2.17 -21.67 15.21
N ILE A 131 3.18 -22.52 15.02
CA ILE A 131 4.50 -22.13 14.50
C ILE A 131 4.38 -21.58 13.08
N ILE A 132 3.58 -22.25 12.23
CA ILE A 132 3.33 -21.81 10.85
C ILE A 132 2.62 -20.45 10.84
N LYS A 133 1.64 -20.24 11.73
CA LYS A 133 0.95 -18.96 11.87
C LYS A 133 1.89 -17.84 12.33
N GLU A 134 2.73 -18.10 13.33
CA GLU A 134 3.74 -17.16 13.82
C GLU A 134 4.72 -16.76 12.71
N TRP A 135 5.26 -17.73 11.96
CA TRP A 135 6.12 -17.47 10.80
C TRP A 135 5.43 -16.65 9.71
N ARG A 136 4.13 -16.89 9.45
CA ARG A 136 3.35 -16.08 8.50
C ARG A 136 3.21 -14.62 8.98
N HIS A 137 2.96 -14.38 10.26
CA HIS A 137 2.90 -13.03 10.82
C HIS A 137 4.25 -12.29 10.75
N LEU A 138 5.36 -13.01 10.85
CA LEU A 138 6.69 -12.41 10.69
C LEU A 138 7.02 -12.08 9.23
N GLN A 139 6.25 -12.54 8.25
CA GLN A 139 6.44 -12.18 6.83
C GLN A 139 5.69 -10.92 6.41
N THR A 140 4.95 -10.26 7.31
CA THR A 140 4.32 -8.98 7.03
C THR A 140 5.36 -7.93 6.60
N SER A 141 5.11 -7.24 5.49
CA SER A 141 6.07 -6.30 4.88
C SER A 141 6.41 -5.10 5.76
N ASP A 142 5.50 -4.69 6.63
CA ASP A 142 5.67 -3.58 7.58
C ASP A 142 6.93 -3.74 8.44
N HIS A 143 7.29 -4.97 8.80
CA HIS A 143 8.53 -5.23 9.57
C HIS A 143 9.77 -4.72 8.82
N LEU A 144 9.83 -4.92 7.50
CA LEU A 144 10.92 -4.44 6.66
C LEU A 144 10.78 -2.95 6.35
N TYR A 145 9.55 -2.47 6.18
CA TYR A 145 9.26 -1.05 5.95
C TYR A 145 9.74 -0.19 7.13
N TYR A 146 9.51 -0.63 8.37
CA TYR A 146 9.97 0.07 9.58
C TYR A 146 11.49 0.07 9.75
N MET A 147 12.21 -0.79 9.03
CA MET A 147 13.68 -0.79 8.98
C MET A 147 14.25 0.08 7.85
N CYS A 148 13.39 0.75 7.07
CA CYS A 148 13.82 1.65 6.02
C CYS A 148 14.49 2.89 6.64
N ASP A 149 15.69 3.20 6.15
CA ASP A 149 16.49 4.35 6.56
C ASP A 149 16.47 5.47 5.50
N LYS A 150 15.60 5.34 4.49
CA LYS A 150 15.29 6.45 3.59
C LYS A 150 14.49 7.51 4.34
N TRP A 151 14.75 8.78 4.02
CA TRP A 151 13.89 9.91 4.42
C TRP A 151 13.46 9.83 5.89
N TRP A 152 14.43 9.84 6.82
CA TRP A 152 14.17 9.81 8.28
C TRP A 152 14.24 11.22 8.90
N GLN A 153 13.82 12.25 8.16
CA GLN A 153 13.69 13.62 8.68
C GLN A 153 12.27 13.84 9.24
N GLU A 154 12.06 14.95 9.94
CA GLU A 154 10.75 15.29 10.50
C GLU A 154 9.71 15.53 9.38
N GLY A 155 8.58 14.82 9.45
CA GLY A 155 7.48 14.93 8.48
C GLY A 155 7.45 13.86 7.39
N ASP A 156 8.39 12.91 7.40
CA ASP A 156 8.49 11.88 6.36
C ASP A 156 7.49 10.73 6.57
N ILE A 157 6.93 10.24 5.45
CA ILE A 157 5.89 9.19 5.39
C ILE A 157 6.37 7.88 6.06
N HIS A 158 7.66 7.57 5.97
CA HIS A 158 8.26 6.38 6.61
C HIS A 158 8.25 6.45 8.14
N LYS A 159 8.37 7.66 8.72
CA LYS A 159 8.24 7.88 10.17
C LYS A 159 6.79 7.88 10.62
N TYR A 160 5.86 8.36 9.78
CA TYR A 160 4.44 8.43 10.10
C TYR A 160 3.83 7.06 10.44
N PHE A 161 4.19 6.02 9.69
CA PHE A 161 3.64 4.68 9.88
C PHE A 161 4.40 3.81 10.89
N SER A 162 5.61 4.20 11.29
CA SER A 162 6.43 3.39 12.20
C SER A 162 6.15 3.72 13.66
N TYR A 163 5.82 2.70 14.46
CA TYR A 163 5.76 2.81 15.92
C TYR A 163 7.16 2.90 16.57
N TYR A 164 8.23 2.67 15.82
CA TYR A 164 9.60 2.66 16.36
C TYR A 164 10.29 4.02 16.20
N ASP A 165 11.02 4.43 17.24
CA ASP A 165 11.80 5.68 17.23
C ASP A 165 12.91 5.70 16.17
N THR A 166 13.43 4.53 15.79
CA THR A 166 14.47 4.39 14.76
C THR A 166 14.35 3.09 13.97
N PRO A 167 14.86 3.04 12.72
CA PRO A 167 14.93 1.81 11.94
C PRO A 167 15.74 0.70 12.62
N LYS A 168 16.76 1.08 13.39
CA LYS A 168 17.56 0.14 14.20
C LYS A 168 16.74 -0.51 15.32
N ALA A 169 15.86 0.25 15.98
CA ALA A 169 14.96 -0.29 17.00
C ALA A 169 13.98 -1.32 16.40
N ALA A 170 13.41 -1.02 15.22
CA ALA A 170 12.58 -1.95 14.47
C ALA A 170 13.35 -3.25 14.14
N TYR A 171 14.57 -3.12 13.61
CA TYR A 171 15.45 -4.24 13.28
C TYR A 171 15.75 -5.13 14.49
N HIS A 172 16.11 -4.54 15.63
CA HIS A 172 16.39 -5.29 16.86
C HIS A 172 15.16 -6.03 17.39
N ASN A 173 13.98 -5.40 17.38
CA ASN A 173 12.76 -6.04 17.85
C ASN A 173 12.37 -7.21 16.94
N TYR A 174 12.36 -6.99 15.63
CA TYR A 174 12.04 -8.03 14.66
C TYR A 174 13.01 -9.21 14.73
N ASN A 175 14.33 -8.96 14.84
CA ASN A 175 15.31 -10.04 14.96
C ASN A 175 15.18 -10.82 16.27
N ARG A 176 14.77 -10.18 17.37
CA ARG A 176 14.42 -10.89 18.60
C ARG A 176 13.24 -11.82 18.37
N ALA A 177 12.19 -11.39 17.66
CA ALA A 177 11.06 -12.26 17.32
C ALA A 177 11.48 -13.43 16.42
N LEU A 178 12.32 -13.19 15.41
CA LEU A 178 12.90 -14.25 14.58
C LEU A 178 13.73 -15.25 15.40
N ASN A 179 14.55 -14.78 16.35
CA ASN A 179 15.31 -15.65 17.25
C ASN A 179 14.38 -16.58 18.07
N GLU A 180 13.27 -16.06 18.57
CA GLU A 180 12.31 -16.85 19.35
C GLU A 180 11.59 -17.89 18.49
N LEU A 181 11.28 -17.58 17.23
CA LEU A 181 10.74 -18.57 16.30
C LEU A 181 11.77 -19.66 15.97
N GLU A 182 13.03 -19.28 15.72
CA GLU A 182 14.10 -20.23 15.41
C GLU A 182 14.33 -21.27 16.50
N LYS A 183 14.13 -20.91 17.77
CA LYS A 183 14.24 -21.85 18.90
C LYS A 183 13.15 -22.93 18.90
N LYS A 184 12.04 -22.72 18.18
CA LYS A 184 10.87 -23.60 18.15
C LYS A 184 10.88 -24.59 16.98
N ILE A 185 11.79 -24.43 16.01
CA ILE A 185 11.83 -25.18 14.74
C ILE A 185 13.04 -26.09 14.61
#